data_AF-A0A934U003-F1
#
_entry.id   AF-A0A934U003-F1
#
_cell.length_a   1.000
_cell.length_b   1.000
_cell.length_c   1.000
_cell.angle_alpha   90.00
_cell.angle_beta   90.00
_cell.angle_gamma   90.00
#
_symmetry.space_group_name_H-M   'P 1'
#
loop_
_entity.id
_entity.type
_entity.pdbx_description
1 polymer ?
#
loop_
_entity_poly.entity_id
_entity_poly.type
_entity_poly.pdbx_seq_one_letter_code
_entity_poly.pdbx_strand_id
1 'polypeptide(L)' 'MAKVYVFDHPLIQHKLTYIRDVHTGTKEFRELVDEVATLMAFEIT' A
#
# COMPACT_ATOMS: atom_id res chain seq x y z
N MET A 1 -22.57 -11.60 0.62
CA MET A 1 -21.26 -10.96 0.89
C MET A 1 -20.84 -10.19 -0.34
N ALA A 2 -20.37 -8.96 -0.18
CA ALA A 2 -19.84 -8.17 -1.30
C ALA A 2 -18.58 -8.84 -1.88
N LYS A 3 -18.29 -8.64 -3.17
CA LYS A 3 -17.05 -9.09 -3.80
C LYS A 3 -15.87 -8.32 -3.19
N VAL A 4 -14.91 -9.04 -2.62
CA VAL A 4 -13.65 -8.49 -2.11
C VAL A 4 -12.58 -8.75 -3.17
N TYR A 5 -11.81 -7.72 -3.50
CA TYR A 5 -10.65 -7.82 -4.37
C TYR A 5 -9.40 -7.61 -3.53
N VAL A 6 -8.49 -8.58 -3.57
CA VAL A 6 -7.18 -8.51 -2.89
C VAL A 6 -6.14 -8.20 -3.95
N PHE A 7 -5.39 -7.11 -3.78
CA PHE A 7 -4.35 -6.70 -4.72
C PHE A 7 -3.03 -7.43 -4.39
N ASP A 8 -2.68 -8.46 -5.17
CA ASP A 8 -1.46 -9.26 -5.00
C ASP A 8 -0.26 -8.70 -5.79
N HIS A 9 -0.06 -7.38 -5.73
CA HIS A 9 1.06 -6.72 -6.41
C HIS A 9 2.34 -6.75 -5.53
N PRO A 10 3.50 -7.24 -6.02
CA PRO A 10 4.72 -7.37 -5.22
C PRO A 10 5.20 -6.06 -4.57
N LEU A 11 5.08 -4.93 -5.30
CA LEU A 11 5.43 -3.61 -4.76
C LEU A 11 4.49 -3.14 -3.63
N ILE A 12 3.19 -3.49 -3.70
CA ILE A 12 2.24 -3.15 -2.64
C ILE A 12 2.62 -3.91 -1.37
N GLN A 13 2.94 -5.21 -1.49
CA GLN A 13 3.38 -6.02 -0.36
C GLN A 13 4.69 -5.53 0.25
N HIS A 14 5.66 -5.16 -0.59
CA HIS A 14 6.94 -4.60 -0.12
C HIS A 14 6.74 -3.28 0.63
N LYS A 15 5.98 -2.33 0.08
CA LYS A 15 5.70 -1.03 0.73
C LYS A 15 4.87 -1.21 2.00
N LEU A 16 3.89 -2.11 2.00
CA LEU A 16 3.07 -2.41 3.18
C LEU A 16 3.91 -2.94 4.35
N THR A 17 5.01 -3.64 4.07
CA THR A 17 5.94 -4.11 5.10
C THR A 17 6.55 -2.94 5.87
N TYR A 18 6.99 -1.88 5.18
CA TYR A 18 7.51 -0.66 5.82
C TYR A 18 6.41 0.15 6.48
N ILE A 19 5.22 0.26 5.87
CA ILE A 19 4.07 0.97 6.48
C ILE A 19 3.69 0.35 7.84
N ARG A 20 3.90 -0.96 8.02
CA ARG A 20 3.63 -1.67 9.28
C ARG A 20 4.79 -1.65 10.27
N ASP A 21 5.96 -1.17 9.88
CA ASP A 21 7.12 -1.09 10.76
C ASP A 21 6.95 0.07 11.74
N VAL A 22 7.14 -0.21 13.04
CA VAL A 22 7.06 0.78 14.12
C VAL A 22 8.20 1.80 14.07
N HIS A 23 9.28 1.48 13.35
CA HIS A 23 10.43 2.36 13.17
C HIS A 23 10.25 3.35 12.01
N THR A 24 9.24 3.17 11.16
CA THR A 24 9.00 4.06 10.02
C THR A 24 8.52 5.43 10.50
N GLY A 25 9.25 6.46 10.08
CA GLY A 25 8.96 7.85 10.45
C GLY A 25 7.66 8.37 9.82
N THR A 26 7.07 9.39 10.41
CA THR A 26 5.79 9.97 9.94
C THR A 26 5.84 10.52 8.51
N LYS A 27 7.00 11.00 8.06
CA LYS A 27 7.21 11.47 6.68
C LYS A 27 7.18 10.30 5.70
N GLU A 28 8.01 9.29 5.96
CA GLU A 28 8.14 8.10 5.11
C GLU A 28 6.84 7.30 5.06
N PHE A 29 6.13 7.18 6.18
CA PHE A 29 4.80 6.57 6.23
C PHE A 29 3.83 7.26 5.26
N ARG A 30 3.80 8.61 5.25
CA ARG A 30 2.91 9.36 4.37
C ARG A 30 3.25 9.13 2.90
N GLU A 31 4.53 9.13 2.56
CA GLU A 31 5.01 8.89 1.20
C GLU A 31 4.66 7.46 0.73
N LEU A 32 4.91 6.45 1.56
CA LEU A 32 4.60 5.05 1.24
C LEU A 32 3.10 4.82 1.05
N VAL A 33 2.24 5.45 1.87
CA VAL A 33 0.78 5.34 1.73
C VAL A 33 0.31 5.97 0.42
N ASP A 34 0.87 7.10 0.02
CA ASP A 34 0.50 7.79 -1.23
C ASP A 34 0.88 6.94 -2.46
N GLU A 35 2.06 6.31 -2.42
CA GLU A 35 2.50 5.37 -3.45
C GLU A 35 1.61 4.13 -3.54
N VAL A 36 1.24 3.54 -2.39
CA VAL A 36 0.34 2.38 -2.35
C VAL A 36 -1.06 2.76 -2.86
N ALA A 37 -1.56 3.95 -2.52
CA ALA A 37 -2.84 4.46 -3.04
C ALA A 37 -2.82 4.60 -4.57
N THR A 38 -1.73 5.12 -5.13
CA THR A 38 -1.56 5.25 -6.58
C THR A 38 -1.55 3.89 -7.28
N LEU A 39 -0.83 2.90 -6.71
CA LEU A 39 -0.80 1.54 -7.24
C LEU A 39 -2.17 0.86 -7.18
N MET A 40 -2.90 1.02 -6.06
CA MET A 40 -4.26 0.48 -5.95
C MET A 40 -5.24 1.15 -6.92
N ALA A 41 -5.08 2.46 -7.18
CA ALA A 41 -5.91 3.16 -8.15
C ALA A 41 -5.72 2.64 -9.58
N PHE A 42 -4.49 2.28 -9.95
CA PHE A 42 -4.19 1.66 -11.24
C PHE A 42 -4.84 0.28 -11.40
N GLU A 43 -4.83 -0.54 -10.34
CA GLU A 43 -5.42 -1.89 -10.36
C GLU A 43 -6.96 -1.90 -10.32
N ILE A 44 -7.59 -0.77 -9.98
CA ILE A 44 -9.06 -0.64 -9.88
C ILE A 44 -9.70 -0.11 -11.17
N THR A 45 -8.95 0.60 -12.02
CA THR A 45 -9.38 1.13 -13.32
C THR A 45 -9.24 0.10 -14.42
#